data_AF-A0A1F3B7W4-F1
#
_entry.id   AF-A0A1F3B7W4-F1
#
_cell.length_a   1.000
_cell.length_b   1.000
_cell.length_c   1.000
_cell.angle_alpha   90.00
_cell.angle_beta   90.00
_cell.angle_gamma   90.00
#
_symmetry.space_group_name_H-M   'P 1'
#
loop_
_entity.id
_entity.type
_entity.pdbx_description
1 polymer ?
#
loop_
_entity_poly.entity_id
_entity_poly.type
_entity_poly.pdbx_seq_one_letter_code
_entity_poly.pdbx_strand_id
1 'polypeptide(L)'
;MTDPTQQQPHTRGRGCLIWIAVPAVVLLVLLAVLLINNRPPNVKIPTPKMPNPNGWDDFVRAAEISSRVQHYGPYSQTRPIESWTIPEYEAFVADNAPALHALREGLSRQYLHPPIADTSLLLDHCAKFRELARTLAGEAKYYEVTGQPGRATDSLLDSIEFGVTVPRGGPLIVALVGYAIETIGARPVGGLLPKLDPENLKRTSNRFERIQSKRVTFPDILRSEAISSEAMVREATGTRRRPWSFLLPQEVLNRHYRSYLEKVAKEQVGPYVGPSHVPPPKGFPSFAAPVLRSRLSVARSEATLALIQVEVALRRYKADHGGYPDRLSQLKPDYLSEIPVDPFGGKQLRYRPTKQGQDFLLYSVGPNLQDDGGRLEKWSGETTQGDILLER
;
A
#
# COMPACT_ATOMS: atom_id res chain seq x y z
N MET A 1 -59.43 0.14 -86.73
CA MET A 1 -59.38 0.98 -85.51
C MET A 1 -58.89 0.07 -84.39
N THR A 2 -57.57 -0.02 -84.20
CA THR A 2 -56.78 0.72 -83.16
C THR A 2 -57.17 0.26 -81.75
N ASP A 3 -56.32 -0.26 -80.87
CA ASP A 3 -54.86 -0.42 -80.75
C ASP A 3 -54.63 -1.42 -79.57
N PRO A 4 -53.51 -2.16 -79.47
CA PRO A 4 -53.26 -3.17 -78.44
C PRO A 4 -52.57 -2.58 -77.21
N THR A 5 -52.64 -3.23 -76.06
CA THR A 5 -51.64 -3.00 -75.01
C THR A 5 -51.31 -4.27 -74.25
N GLN A 6 -50.01 -4.53 -74.22
CA GLN A 6 -49.31 -5.73 -73.82
C GLN A 6 -49.42 -6.02 -72.32
N GLN A 7 -49.60 -7.30 -71.99
CA GLN A 7 -49.22 -7.84 -70.69
C GLN A 7 -47.70 -8.10 -70.69
N GLN A 8 -46.96 -7.45 -69.79
CA GLN A 8 -45.64 -7.93 -69.35
C GLN A 8 -45.74 -8.48 -67.91
N PRO A 9 -45.28 -9.71 -67.64
CA PRO A 9 -45.16 -10.19 -66.27
C PRO A 9 -43.90 -9.63 -65.63
N HIS A 10 -44.04 -8.71 -64.67
CA HIS A 10 -42.92 -8.25 -63.86
C HIS A 10 -42.41 -9.38 -62.94
N THR A 11 -41.34 -10.05 -63.35
CA THR A 11 -40.49 -10.83 -62.43
C THR A 11 -39.68 -9.88 -61.55
N ARG A 12 -40.32 -9.24 -60.57
CA ARG A 12 -39.65 -8.47 -59.51
C ARG A 12 -39.85 -9.17 -58.18
N GLY A 13 -39.01 -10.15 -57.87
CA GLY A 13 -39.10 -10.85 -56.58
C GLY A 13 -37.83 -11.52 -56.07
N ARG A 14 -36.75 -11.62 -56.86
CA ARG A 14 -35.52 -12.31 -56.44
C ARG A 14 -34.31 -11.39 -56.24
N GLY A 15 -34.23 -10.26 -56.94
CA GLY A 15 -33.13 -9.30 -56.80
C GLY A 15 -33.15 -8.52 -55.48
N CYS A 16 -34.32 -8.07 -55.01
CA CYS A 16 -34.44 -7.26 -53.79
C CYS A 16 -34.07 -8.03 -52.50
N LEU A 17 -34.32 -9.35 -52.45
CA LEU A 17 -33.99 -10.17 -51.29
C LEU A 17 -32.48 -10.31 -51.08
N ILE A 18 -31.69 -10.33 -52.16
CA ILE A 18 -30.23 -10.46 -52.10
C ILE A 18 -29.58 -9.16 -51.58
N TRP A 19 -30.09 -8.00 -51.97
CA TRP A 19 -29.60 -6.69 -51.52
C TRP A 19 -29.86 -6.39 -50.03
N ILE A 20 -30.84 -7.07 -49.42
CA ILE A 20 -31.12 -6.98 -47.97
C ILE A 20 -30.42 -8.10 -47.20
N ALA A 21 -30.35 -9.31 -47.78
CA ALA A 21 -29.74 -10.47 -47.13
C ALA A 21 -28.23 -10.32 -46.91
N VAL A 22 -27.48 -9.74 -47.85
CA VAL A 22 -26.02 -9.59 -47.72
C VAL A 22 -25.65 -8.62 -46.59
N PRO A 23 -26.22 -7.39 -46.50
CA PRO A 23 -26.00 -6.51 -45.35
C PRO A 23 -26.46 -7.11 -44.02
N ALA A 24 -27.58 -7.84 -44.00
CA ALA A 24 -28.06 -8.51 -42.80
C ALA A 24 -27.12 -9.62 -42.31
N VAL A 25 -26.56 -10.41 -43.23
CA VAL A 25 -25.56 -11.44 -42.90
C VAL A 25 -24.26 -10.81 -42.42
N VAL A 26 -23.79 -9.74 -43.06
CA VAL A 26 -22.62 -8.98 -42.59
C VAL A 26 -22.86 -8.40 -41.20
N LEU A 27 -24.05 -7.85 -40.93
CA LEU A 27 -24.43 -7.34 -39.60
C LEU A 27 -24.48 -8.48 -38.56
N LEU A 28 -25.00 -9.65 -38.91
CA LEU A 28 -25.04 -10.83 -38.04
C LEU A 28 -23.64 -11.39 -37.78
N VAL A 29 -22.75 -11.39 -38.76
CA VAL A 29 -21.34 -11.79 -38.60
C VAL A 29 -20.60 -10.78 -37.74
N LEU A 30 -20.79 -9.47 -37.96
CA LEU A 30 -20.23 -8.42 -37.11
C LEU A 30 -20.77 -8.51 -35.68
N LEU A 31 -22.06 -8.77 -35.51
CA LEU A 31 -22.67 -8.99 -34.21
C LEU A 31 -22.14 -10.27 -33.56
N ALA A 32 -21.97 -11.37 -34.30
CA ALA A 32 -21.40 -12.60 -33.80
C ALA A 32 -19.92 -12.44 -33.41
N VAL A 33 -19.12 -11.76 -34.21
CA VAL A 33 -17.72 -11.41 -33.92
C VAL A 33 -17.66 -10.50 -32.69
N LEU A 34 -18.55 -9.51 -32.57
CA LEU A 34 -18.63 -8.63 -31.41
C LEU A 34 -19.06 -9.40 -30.16
N LEU A 35 -20.06 -10.28 -30.28
CA LEU A 35 -20.50 -11.14 -29.18
C LEU A 35 -19.42 -12.13 -28.75
N ILE A 36 -18.67 -12.74 -29.68
CA ILE A 36 -17.58 -13.69 -29.41
C ILE A 36 -16.37 -12.97 -28.79
N ASN A 37 -15.99 -11.82 -29.33
CA ASN A 37 -14.87 -11.02 -28.81
C ASN A 37 -15.20 -10.29 -27.49
N ASN A 38 -16.48 -10.18 -27.13
CA ASN A 38 -16.96 -9.63 -25.86
C ASN A 38 -17.63 -10.70 -24.97
N ARG A 39 -17.33 -12.00 -25.16
CA ARG A 39 -17.75 -13.06 -24.22
C ARG A 39 -16.84 -13.01 -23.00
N PRO A 40 -17.37 -12.71 -21.79
CA PRO A 40 -16.54 -12.58 -20.61
C PRO A 40 -15.66 -13.81 -20.46
N PRO A 41 -14.31 -13.66 -20.41
CA PRO A 41 -13.43 -14.79 -20.33
C PRO A 41 -13.77 -15.58 -19.07
N ASN A 42 -13.75 -16.89 -19.19
CA ASN A 42 -13.88 -17.77 -18.03
C ASN A 42 -12.56 -17.72 -17.22
N VAL A 43 -12.32 -16.59 -16.56
CA VAL A 43 -11.15 -16.39 -15.70
C VAL A 43 -11.47 -17.05 -14.36
N LYS A 44 -10.75 -18.13 -14.06
CA LYS A 44 -10.73 -18.71 -12.72
C LYS A 44 -9.97 -17.75 -11.80
N ILE A 45 -10.70 -16.87 -11.12
CA ILE A 45 -10.14 -16.00 -10.09
C ILE A 45 -9.74 -16.90 -8.92
N PRO A 46 -8.44 -16.94 -8.53
CA PRO A 46 -8.02 -17.73 -7.39
C PRO A 46 -8.77 -17.28 -6.15
N THR A 47 -9.46 -18.21 -5.50
CA THR A 47 -10.07 -18.00 -4.18
C THR A 47 -9.16 -18.63 -3.14
N PRO A 48 -8.26 -17.86 -2.51
CA PRO A 48 -7.39 -18.40 -1.48
C PRO A 48 -8.23 -18.89 -0.29
N LYS A 49 -7.78 -19.97 0.36
CA LYS A 49 -8.40 -20.44 1.60
C LYS A 49 -8.17 -19.38 2.69
N MET A 50 -9.25 -18.77 3.16
CA MET A 50 -9.17 -17.75 4.19
C MET A 50 -8.74 -18.36 5.52
N PRO A 51 -7.87 -17.68 6.30
CA PRO A 51 -7.61 -18.06 7.69
C PRO A 51 -8.91 -18.07 8.51
N ASN A 52 -8.98 -18.94 9.52
CA ASN A 52 -10.06 -18.96 10.49
C ASN A 52 -9.50 -19.32 11.88
N PRO A 53 -9.40 -18.37 12.82
CA PRO A 53 -9.78 -16.96 12.70
C PRO A 53 -8.86 -16.15 11.77
N ASN A 54 -9.36 -15.05 11.19
CA ASN A 54 -8.59 -14.13 10.35
C ASN A 54 -8.36 -12.79 11.07
N GLY A 55 -7.11 -12.32 11.11
CA GLY A 55 -6.78 -11.01 11.69
C GLY A 55 -7.48 -9.84 10.99
N TRP A 56 -7.93 -10.00 9.74
CA TRP A 56 -8.77 -9.00 9.06
C TRP A 56 -10.03 -8.66 9.86
N ASP A 57 -10.71 -9.68 10.39
CA ASP A 57 -11.98 -9.49 11.11
C ASP A 57 -11.75 -8.71 12.41
N ASP A 58 -10.61 -8.95 13.05
CA ASP A 58 -10.20 -8.24 14.27
C ASP A 58 -9.81 -6.78 13.98
N PHE A 59 -9.16 -6.51 12.84
CA PHE A 59 -8.86 -5.14 12.40
C PHE A 59 -10.11 -4.34 12.04
N VAL A 60 -11.06 -4.95 11.33
CA VAL A 60 -12.36 -4.32 11.04
C VAL A 60 -13.13 -4.07 12.35
N ARG A 61 -13.13 -5.02 13.28
CA ARG A 61 -13.72 -4.83 14.61
C ARG A 61 -13.06 -3.67 15.37
N ALA A 62 -11.74 -3.59 15.39
CA ALA A 62 -11.00 -2.49 16.00
C ALA A 62 -11.40 -1.14 15.38
N ALA A 63 -11.49 -1.08 14.06
CA ALA A 63 -11.86 0.11 13.31
C ALA A 63 -13.28 0.60 13.64
N GLU A 64 -14.23 -0.33 13.71
CA GLU A 64 -15.59 -0.04 14.11
C GLU A 64 -15.68 0.50 15.54
N ILE A 65 -14.98 -0.12 16.50
CA ILE A 65 -14.92 0.37 17.88
C ILE A 65 -14.34 1.79 17.92
N SER A 66 -13.19 2.00 17.26
CA SER A 66 -12.49 3.29 17.25
C SER A 66 -13.31 4.42 16.60
N SER A 67 -14.27 4.11 15.73
CA SER A 67 -15.15 5.11 15.11
C SER A 67 -16.28 5.61 16.01
N ARG A 68 -16.52 4.93 17.15
CA ARG A 68 -17.64 5.20 18.06
C ARG A 68 -17.20 5.75 19.42
N VAL A 69 -15.89 5.96 19.61
CA VAL A 69 -15.33 6.54 20.83
C VAL A 69 -15.73 8.01 20.97
N GLN A 70 -15.78 8.48 22.21
CA GLN A 70 -16.03 9.89 22.51
C GLN A 70 -14.75 10.72 22.40
N HIS A 71 -13.61 10.14 22.79
CA HIS A 71 -12.33 10.81 22.88
C HIS A 71 -11.44 10.44 21.70
N TYR A 72 -11.25 11.36 20.75
CA TYR A 72 -10.29 11.23 19.65
C TYR A 72 -8.91 11.70 20.08
N GLY A 73 -7.83 11.06 19.61
CA GLY A 73 -6.46 11.40 20.03
C GLY A 73 -5.88 12.68 19.39
N PRO A 74 -4.70 13.12 19.84
CA PRO A 74 -4.05 14.36 19.38
C PRO A 74 -3.74 14.39 17.90
N TYR A 75 -3.43 13.24 17.29
CA TYR A 75 -3.13 13.15 15.86
C TYR A 75 -4.37 13.11 14.96
N SER A 76 -5.55 12.94 15.55
CA SER A 76 -6.84 12.92 14.83
C SER A 76 -7.50 14.30 14.79
N GLN A 77 -6.96 15.27 15.52
CA GLN A 77 -7.50 16.61 15.66
C GLN A 77 -6.49 17.66 15.15
N THR A 78 -6.97 18.85 14.81
CA THR A 78 -6.12 19.97 14.36
C THR A 78 -5.52 20.78 15.52
N ARG A 79 -5.94 20.49 16.76
CA ARG A 79 -5.44 21.14 17.98
C ARG A 79 -3.94 20.81 18.18
N PRO A 80 -3.09 21.81 18.50
CA PRO A 80 -1.66 21.58 18.77
C PRO A 80 -1.42 20.54 19.87
N ILE A 81 -0.46 19.65 19.66
CA ILE A 81 -0.18 18.52 20.55
C ILE A 81 0.23 19.00 21.95
N GLU A 82 0.96 20.13 22.02
CA GLU A 82 1.48 20.74 23.25
C GLU A 82 0.37 21.24 24.17
N SER A 83 -0.83 21.45 23.64
CA SER A 83 -1.96 21.95 24.42
C SER A 83 -2.72 20.85 25.17
N TRP A 84 -2.42 19.57 24.93
CA TRP A 84 -3.10 18.43 25.55
C TRP A 84 -2.63 18.19 26.99
N THR A 85 -3.57 17.95 27.89
CA THR A 85 -3.32 17.66 29.31
C THR A 85 -3.27 16.16 29.59
N ILE A 86 -2.60 15.76 30.68
CA ILE A 86 -2.51 14.35 31.08
C ILE A 86 -3.91 13.70 31.25
N PRO A 87 -4.90 14.32 31.93
CA PRO A 87 -6.24 13.73 32.06
C PRO A 87 -6.95 13.54 30.70
N GLU A 88 -6.74 14.43 29.73
CA GLU A 88 -7.29 14.26 28.37
C GLU A 88 -6.67 13.05 27.66
N TYR A 89 -5.36 12.84 27.81
CA TYR A 89 -4.71 11.64 27.29
C TYR A 89 -5.20 10.37 27.97
N GLU A 90 -5.39 10.39 29.29
CA GLU A 90 -5.89 9.24 30.05
C GLU A 90 -7.31 8.86 29.61
N ALA A 91 -8.20 9.84 29.47
CA ALA A 91 -9.55 9.63 28.96
C ALA A 91 -9.51 9.06 27.53
N PHE A 92 -8.67 9.63 26.65
CA PHE A 92 -8.46 9.13 25.30
C PHE A 92 -7.98 7.67 25.25
N VAL A 93 -6.94 7.32 26.01
CA VAL A 93 -6.39 5.96 26.02
C VAL A 93 -7.38 4.97 26.63
N ALA A 94 -8.08 5.34 27.71
CA ALA A 94 -9.09 4.50 28.32
C ALA A 94 -10.25 4.18 27.37
N ASP A 95 -10.77 5.20 26.67
CA ASP A 95 -11.88 5.05 25.71
C ASP A 95 -11.48 4.23 24.48
N ASN A 96 -10.23 4.34 24.03
CA ASN A 96 -9.72 3.61 22.87
C ASN A 96 -9.11 2.23 23.20
N ALA A 97 -8.95 1.88 24.47
CA ALA A 97 -8.34 0.61 24.89
C ALA A 97 -9.01 -0.63 24.26
N PRO A 98 -10.34 -0.73 24.13
CA PRO A 98 -10.97 -1.89 23.48
C PRO A 98 -10.63 -2.00 21.99
N ALA A 99 -10.52 -0.88 21.28
CA ALA A 99 -10.13 -0.87 19.86
C ALA A 99 -8.67 -1.34 19.69
N LEU A 100 -7.76 -0.82 20.52
CA LEU A 100 -6.35 -1.20 20.48
C LEU A 100 -6.13 -2.66 20.90
N HIS A 101 -6.93 -3.16 21.84
CA HIS A 101 -6.93 -4.58 22.19
C HIS A 101 -7.32 -5.46 21.00
N ALA A 102 -8.43 -5.17 20.32
CA ALA A 102 -8.87 -5.91 19.14
C ALA A 102 -7.83 -5.85 18.00
N LEU A 103 -7.17 -4.71 17.80
CA LEU A 103 -6.07 -4.59 16.83
C LEU A 103 -4.90 -5.52 17.19
N ARG A 104 -4.49 -5.53 18.46
CA ARG A 104 -3.40 -6.40 18.95
C ARG A 104 -3.75 -7.88 18.84
N GLU A 105 -5.01 -8.26 19.07
CA GLU A 105 -5.49 -9.62 18.77
C GLU A 105 -5.33 -9.96 17.29
N GLY A 106 -5.69 -9.05 16.38
CA GLY A 106 -5.52 -9.23 14.94
C GLY A 106 -4.06 -9.40 14.52
N LEU A 107 -3.12 -8.65 15.14
CA LEU A 107 -1.68 -8.77 14.88
C LEU A 107 -1.10 -10.14 15.26
N SER A 108 -1.73 -10.83 16.22
CA SER A 108 -1.33 -12.17 16.67
C SER A 108 -1.81 -13.30 15.74
N ARG A 109 -2.72 -13.01 14.80
CA ARG A 109 -3.38 -14.01 13.95
C ARG A 109 -2.81 -14.03 12.55
N GLN A 110 -3.10 -15.11 11.82
CA GLN A 110 -2.89 -15.12 10.38
C GLN A 110 -3.81 -14.09 9.73
N TYR A 111 -3.26 -13.32 8.80
CA TYR A 111 -3.98 -12.26 8.11
C TYR A 111 -3.99 -12.54 6.61
N LEU A 112 -5.17 -12.44 6.02
CA LEU A 112 -5.34 -12.35 4.57
C LEU A 112 -6.50 -11.40 4.28
N HIS A 113 -6.26 -10.40 3.43
CA HIS A 113 -7.32 -9.50 2.99
C HIS A 113 -8.38 -10.29 2.18
N PRO A 114 -9.68 -10.12 2.47
CA PRO A 114 -10.73 -10.81 1.73
C PRO A 114 -10.81 -10.29 0.27
N PRO A 115 -11.28 -11.12 -0.68
CA PRO A 115 -11.57 -10.64 -2.03
C PRO A 115 -12.56 -9.46 -1.99
N ILE A 116 -12.31 -8.45 -2.82
CA ILE A 116 -13.15 -7.25 -2.85
C ILE A 116 -14.48 -7.58 -3.51
N ALA A 117 -15.56 -7.32 -2.78
CA ALA A 117 -16.94 -7.36 -3.28
C ALA A 117 -17.58 -5.96 -3.31
N ASP A 118 -17.09 -5.00 -2.53
CA ASP A 118 -17.61 -3.63 -2.50
C ASP A 118 -16.47 -2.61 -2.33
N THR A 119 -16.31 -1.74 -3.33
CA THR A 119 -15.30 -0.69 -3.35
C THR A 119 -15.57 0.42 -2.33
N SER A 120 -16.83 0.68 -1.99
CA SER A 120 -17.22 1.70 -1.02
C SER A 120 -16.82 1.26 0.38
N LEU A 121 -17.12 0.00 0.72
CA LEU A 121 -16.72 -0.63 1.96
C LEU A 121 -15.19 -0.68 2.10
N LEU A 122 -14.48 -0.96 1.01
CA LEU A 122 -13.02 -0.92 0.97
C LEU A 122 -12.47 0.47 1.36
N LEU A 123 -12.99 1.53 0.75
CA LEU A 123 -12.56 2.90 1.02
C LEU A 123 -12.88 3.33 2.45
N ASP A 124 -14.02 2.91 2.99
CA ASP A 124 -14.41 3.15 4.39
C ASP A 124 -13.43 2.48 5.37
N HIS A 125 -13.14 1.19 5.18
CA HIS A 125 -12.12 0.50 5.99
C HIS A 125 -10.74 1.17 5.88
N CYS A 126 -10.34 1.59 4.68
CA CYS A 126 -9.08 2.28 4.44
C CYS A 126 -8.96 3.62 5.21
N ALA A 127 -10.08 4.34 5.37
CA ALA A 127 -10.12 5.55 6.20
C ALA A 127 -9.99 5.20 7.68
N LYS A 128 -10.81 4.26 8.17
CA LYS A 128 -10.81 3.85 9.58
C LYS A 128 -9.48 3.22 10.02
N PHE A 129 -8.78 2.49 9.15
CA PHE A 129 -7.46 1.95 9.47
C PHE A 129 -6.40 3.04 9.66
N ARG A 130 -6.48 4.14 8.91
CA ARG A 130 -5.60 5.30 9.14
C ARG A 130 -5.93 6.01 10.44
N GLU A 131 -7.20 6.06 10.85
CA GLU A 131 -7.56 6.56 12.17
C GLU A 131 -7.02 5.67 13.30
N LEU A 132 -7.10 4.34 13.19
CA LEU A 132 -6.47 3.42 14.15
C LEU A 132 -4.96 3.66 14.30
N ALA A 133 -4.26 3.92 13.19
CA ALA A 133 -2.83 4.24 13.23
C ALA A 133 -2.55 5.55 14.00
N ARG A 134 -3.42 6.56 13.84
CA ARG A 134 -3.35 7.80 14.63
C ARG A 134 -3.70 7.57 16.10
N THR A 135 -4.62 6.65 16.39
CA THR A 135 -4.93 6.24 17.76
C THR A 135 -3.70 5.61 18.44
N LEU A 136 -2.99 4.71 17.75
CA LEU A 136 -1.72 4.14 18.24
C LEU A 136 -0.64 5.22 18.44
N ALA A 137 -0.50 6.17 17.51
CA ALA A 137 0.41 7.29 17.69
C ALA A 137 0.03 8.18 18.88
N GLY A 138 -1.27 8.37 19.13
CA GLY A 138 -1.78 9.07 20.31
C GLY A 138 -1.47 8.34 21.62
N GLU A 139 -1.65 7.02 21.66
CA GLU A 139 -1.29 6.17 22.80
C GLU A 139 0.22 6.24 23.05
N ALA A 140 1.03 6.21 21.99
CA ALA A 140 2.47 6.40 22.09
C ALA A 140 2.82 7.76 22.70
N LYS A 141 2.14 8.83 22.28
CA LYS A 141 2.37 10.17 22.82
C LYS A 141 2.01 10.25 24.30
N TYR A 142 0.92 9.62 24.74
CA TYR A 142 0.59 9.49 26.16
C TYR A 142 1.70 8.81 26.96
N TYR A 143 2.21 7.68 26.47
CA TYR A 143 3.32 7.00 27.14
C TYR A 143 4.61 7.81 27.13
N GLU A 144 4.88 8.59 26.07
CA GLU A 144 6.02 9.50 26.05
C GLU A 144 5.92 10.57 27.14
N VAL A 145 4.79 11.29 27.23
CA VAL A 145 4.62 12.39 28.19
C VAL A 145 4.51 11.92 29.64
N THR A 146 4.16 10.66 29.86
CA THR A 146 4.14 10.01 31.19
C THR A 146 5.45 9.28 31.53
N GLY A 147 6.50 9.44 30.72
CA GLY A 147 7.84 8.92 31.05
C GLY A 147 8.02 7.43 30.80
N GLN A 148 7.24 6.82 29.89
CA GLN A 148 7.28 5.40 29.53
C GLN A 148 7.68 5.20 28.04
N PRO A 149 8.90 5.59 27.62
CA PRO A 149 9.31 5.58 26.21
C PRO A 149 9.35 4.17 25.58
N GLY A 150 9.59 3.11 26.38
CA GLY A 150 9.50 1.72 25.93
C GLY A 150 8.09 1.35 25.46
N ARG A 151 7.06 1.68 26.26
CA ARG A 151 5.66 1.45 25.89
C ARG A 151 5.23 2.33 24.71
N ALA A 152 5.71 3.58 24.67
CA ALA A 152 5.47 4.46 23.54
C ALA A 152 5.99 3.83 22.24
N THR A 153 7.20 3.27 22.28
CA THR A 153 7.80 2.58 21.14
C THR A 153 7.01 1.32 20.78
N ASP A 154 6.55 0.52 21.74
CA ASP A 154 5.72 -0.67 21.49
C ASP A 154 4.42 -0.31 20.75
N SER A 155 3.72 0.78 21.12
CA SER A 155 2.52 1.27 20.42
C SER A 155 2.81 1.69 18.97
N LEU A 156 3.95 2.34 18.71
CA LEU A 156 4.36 2.70 17.35
C LEU A 156 4.73 1.46 16.53
N LEU A 157 5.39 0.47 17.15
CA LEU A 157 5.69 -0.81 16.50
C LEU A 157 4.43 -1.61 16.18
N ASP A 158 3.38 -1.54 17.01
CA ASP A 158 2.06 -2.10 16.68
C ASP A 158 1.50 -1.45 15.40
N SER A 159 1.67 -0.13 15.24
CA SER A 159 1.23 0.62 14.06
C SER A 159 2.02 0.21 12.81
N ILE A 160 3.35 0.10 12.91
CA ILE A 160 4.19 -0.36 11.79
C ILE A 160 3.85 -1.81 11.43
N GLU A 161 3.71 -2.70 12.42
CA GLU A 161 3.34 -4.11 12.18
C GLU A 161 1.97 -4.22 11.49
N PHE A 162 1.01 -3.39 11.90
CA PHE A 162 -0.31 -3.28 11.27
C PHE A 162 -0.19 -2.83 9.81
N GLY A 163 0.54 -1.75 9.54
CA GLY A 163 0.74 -1.23 8.18
C GLY A 163 1.48 -2.20 7.24
N VAL A 164 2.43 -2.98 7.77
CA VAL A 164 3.14 -4.04 7.01
C VAL A 164 2.25 -5.26 6.75
N THR A 165 1.26 -5.52 7.62
CA THR A 165 0.39 -6.70 7.53
C THR A 165 -0.77 -6.49 6.56
N VAL A 166 -1.42 -5.32 6.60
CA VAL A 166 -2.61 -4.94 5.81
C VAL A 166 -2.49 -5.22 4.29
N PRO A 167 -1.36 -5.00 3.60
CA PRO A 167 -1.24 -5.23 2.16
C PRO A 167 -1.43 -6.69 1.72
N ARG A 168 -1.32 -7.68 2.62
CA ARG A 168 -1.27 -9.09 2.24
C ARG A 168 -2.59 -9.59 1.67
N GLY A 169 -2.57 -9.91 0.38
CA GLY A 169 -3.72 -10.39 -0.39
C GLY A 169 -4.68 -9.30 -0.85
N GLY A 170 -4.39 -8.03 -0.53
CA GLY A 170 -5.20 -6.88 -0.96
C GLY A 170 -4.71 -6.29 -2.29
N PRO A 171 -5.52 -5.48 -2.98
CA PRO A 171 -5.08 -4.69 -4.14
C PRO A 171 -4.08 -3.60 -3.75
N LEU A 172 -3.58 -2.87 -4.74
CA LEU A 172 -2.62 -1.79 -4.55
C LEU A 172 -3.11 -0.71 -3.59
N ILE A 173 -4.39 -0.34 -3.63
CA ILE A 173 -4.94 0.70 -2.74
C ILE A 173 -4.79 0.33 -1.26
N VAL A 174 -4.92 -0.95 -0.92
CA VAL A 174 -4.72 -1.46 0.44
C VAL A 174 -3.25 -1.38 0.83
N ALA A 175 -2.34 -1.65 -0.12
CA ALA A 175 -0.91 -1.46 0.11
C ALA A 175 -0.56 0.01 0.39
N LEU A 176 -1.11 0.94 -0.38
CA LEU A 176 -0.93 2.39 -0.17
C LEU A 176 -1.40 2.83 1.23
N VAL A 177 -2.51 2.27 1.71
CA VAL A 177 -3.00 2.52 3.06
C VAL A 177 -2.07 1.92 4.11
N GLY A 178 -1.56 0.70 3.88
CA GLY A 178 -0.51 0.09 4.71
C GLY A 178 0.70 1.01 4.87
N TYR A 179 1.24 1.56 3.78
CA TYR A 179 2.37 2.50 3.83
C TYR A 179 2.03 3.80 4.58
N ALA A 180 0.81 4.32 4.44
CA ALA A 180 0.37 5.49 5.20
C ALA A 180 0.35 5.20 6.72
N ILE A 181 -0.15 4.02 7.11
CA ILE A 181 -0.15 3.54 8.50
C ILE A 181 1.28 3.42 9.03
N GLU A 182 2.18 2.80 8.26
CA GLU A 182 3.60 2.70 8.62
C GLU A 182 4.23 4.08 8.81
N THR A 183 3.91 5.05 7.95
CA THR A 183 4.44 6.42 8.06
C THR A 183 3.98 7.11 9.34
N ILE A 184 2.70 6.95 9.71
CA ILE A 184 2.15 7.49 10.96
C ILE A 184 2.87 6.89 12.17
N GLY A 185 3.12 5.58 12.17
CA GLY A 185 3.82 4.90 13.26
C GLY A 185 5.32 5.18 13.30
N ALA A 186 5.99 5.28 12.15
CA ALA A 186 7.45 5.42 12.08
C ALA A 186 7.94 6.83 12.41
N ARG A 187 7.14 7.85 12.10
CA ARG A 187 7.55 9.25 12.25
C ARG A 187 8.04 9.61 13.67
N PRO A 188 7.34 9.25 14.77
CA PRO A 188 7.78 9.64 16.11
C PRO A 188 8.89 8.75 16.69
N VAL A 189 9.24 7.63 16.03
CA VAL A 189 10.19 6.65 16.58
C VAL A 189 11.58 7.26 16.78
N GLY A 190 12.06 8.06 15.83
CA GLY A 190 13.41 8.67 15.88
C GLY A 190 13.64 9.50 17.16
N GLY A 191 12.64 10.24 17.62
CA GLY A 191 12.71 11.01 18.87
C GLY A 191 12.62 10.15 20.14
N LEU A 192 12.10 8.93 20.05
CA LEU A 192 11.99 7.99 21.19
C LEU A 192 13.24 7.12 21.35
N LEU A 193 13.92 6.74 20.26
CA LEU A 193 15.10 5.86 20.31
C LEU A 193 16.20 6.34 21.28
N PRO A 194 16.54 7.65 21.41
CA PRO A 194 17.49 8.11 22.41
C PRO A 194 17.05 7.94 23.86
N LYS A 195 15.76 7.75 24.12
CA LYS A 195 15.17 7.65 25.45
C LYS A 195 15.05 6.19 25.93
N LEU A 196 15.42 5.22 25.09
CA LEU A 196 15.29 3.79 25.39
C LEU A 196 16.51 3.27 26.13
N ASP A 197 16.28 2.47 27.16
CA ASP A 197 17.30 1.67 27.83
C ASP A 197 17.74 0.47 26.95
N PRO A 198 18.84 -0.23 27.32
CA PRO A 198 19.35 -1.35 26.54
C PRO A 198 18.35 -2.51 26.36
N GLU A 199 17.46 -2.76 27.34
CA GLU A 199 16.47 -3.83 27.25
C GLU A 199 15.40 -3.48 26.21
N ASN A 200 14.88 -2.26 26.26
CA ASN A 200 13.89 -1.75 25.31
C ASN A 200 14.47 -1.63 23.90
N LEU A 201 15.74 -1.25 23.74
CA LEU A 201 16.43 -1.28 22.45
C LEU A 201 16.52 -2.70 21.88
N LYS A 202 16.90 -3.70 22.70
CA LYS A 202 16.95 -5.10 22.29
C LYS A 202 15.56 -5.63 21.90
N ARG A 203 14.54 -5.32 22.69
CA ARG A 203 13.14 -5.68 22.40
C ARG A 203 12.67 -5.07 21.08
N THR A 204 12.96 -3.79 20.86
CA THR A 204 12.65 -3.05 19.62
C THR A 204 13.31 -3.71 18.42
N SER A 205 14.60 -4.07 18.52
CA SER A 205 15.36 -4.77 17.48
C SER A 205 14.68 -6.07 17.06
N ASN A 206 14.35 -6.93 18.04
CA ASN A 206 13.72 -8.23 17.78
C ASN A 206 12.33 -8.08 17.14
N ARG A 207 11.55 -7.09 17.59
CA ARG A 207 10.23 -6.78 17.02
C ARG A 207 10.35 -6.33 15.57
N PHE A 208 11.33 -5.47 15.25
CA PHE A 208 11.55 -4.97 13.89
C PHE A 208 11.90 -6.07 12.89
N GLU A 209 12.75 -7.03 13.27
CA GLU A 209 13.06 -8.18 12.43
C GLU A 209 11.81 -9.00 12.11
N ARG A 210 10.97 -9.26 13.13
CA ARG A 210 9.69 -9.94 12.95
C ARG A 210 8.76 -9.16 12.03
N ILE A 211 8.66 -7.84 12.21
CA ILE A 211 7.83 -6.97 11.36
C ILE A 211 8.31 -7.04 9.90
N GLN A 212 9.61 -6.90 9.65
CA GLN A 212 10.13 -6.95 8.29
C GLN A 212 9.89 -8.29 7.59
N SER A 213 9.95 -9.40 8.33
CA SER A 213 9.63 -10.73 7.77
C SER A 213 8.18 -10.86 7.26
N LYS A 214 7.27 -9.97 7.72
CA LYS A 214 5.87 -9.95 7.28
C LYS A 214 5.65 -9.14 5.99
N ARG A 215 6.62 -8.35 5.53
CA ARG A 215 6.44 -7.43 4.41
C ARG A 215 6.14 -8.17 3.10
N VAL A 216 5.12 -7.67 2.40
CA VAL A 216 4.78 -8.11 1.04
C VAL A 216 5.65 -7.34 0.04
N THR A 217 6.20 -8.04 -0.94
CA THR A 217 7.03 -7.41 -1.97
C THR A 217 6.17 -6.57 -2.92
N PHE A 218 6.74 -5.51 -3.50
CA PHE A 218 6.04 -4.70 -4.50
C PHE A 218 5.53 -5.53 -5.71
N PRO A 219 6.32 -6.47 -6.28
CA PRO A 219 5.82 -7.36 -7.32
C PRO A 219 4.59 -8.19 -6.91
N ASP A 220 4.53 -8.67 -5.65
CA ASP A 220 3.37 -9.42 -5.16
C ASP A 220 2.13 -8.55 -5.01
N ILE A 221 2.30 -7.28 -4.60
CA ILE A 221 1.20 -6.31 -4.55
C ILE A 221 0.61 -6.08 -5.94
N LEU A 222 1.46 -5.91 -6.97
CA LEU A 222 0.98 -5.72 -8.35
C LEU A 222 0.29 -6.97 -8.91
N ARG A 223 0.73 -8.17 -8.53
CA ARG A 223 0.01 -9.42 -8.87
C ARG A 223 -1.37 -9.45 -8.24
N SER A 224 -1.48 -9.07 -6.97
CA SER A 224 -2.75 -9.01 -6.25
C SER A 224 -3.71 -7.94 -6.84
N GLU A 225 -3.17 -6.79 -7.25
CA GLU A 225 -3.90 -5.75 -7.98
C GLU A 225 -4.48 -6.27 -9.30
N ALA A 226 -3.70 -7.04 -10.07
CA ALA A 226 -4.16 -7.62 -11.33
C ALA A 226 -5.34 -8.59 -11.10
N ILE A 227 -5.25 -9.45 -10.08
CA ILE A 227 -6.32 -10.38 -9.70
C ILE A 227 -7.57 -9.62 -9.25
N SER A 228 -7.40 -8.60 -8.41
CA SER A 228 -8.51 -7.79 -7.89
C SER A 228 -9.23 -7.03 -8.99
N SER A 229 -8.48 -6.50 -9.97
CA SER A 229 -9.03 -5.80 -11.12
C SER A 229 -9.85 -6.72 -12.03
N GLU A 230 -9.38 -7.96 -12.25
CA GLU A 230 -10.16 -8.98 -12.98
C GLU A 230 -11.47 -9.32 -12.25
N ALA A 231 -11.44 -9.40 -10.91
CA ALA A 231 -12.62 -9.66 -10.09
C ALA A 231 -13.66 -8.54 -10.18
N MET A 232 -13.21 -7.29 -10.06
CA MET A 232 -14.08 -6.12 -10.12
C MET A 232 -14.78 -5.99 -11.47
N VAL A 233 -14.08 -6.26 -12.59
CA VAL A 233 -14.73 -6.22 -13.91
C VAL A 233 -15.70 -7.38 -14.11
N ARG A 234 -15.40 -8.57 -13.60
CA ARG A 234 -16.35 -9.70 -13.64
C ARG A 234 -17.65 -9.35 -12.90
N GLU A 235 -17.55 -8.70 -11.75
CA GLU A 235 -18.72 -8.24 -11.01
C GLU A 235 -19.48 -7.15 -11.78
N ALA A 236 -18.79 -6.10 -12.23
CA ALA A 236 -19.40 -5.00 -12.98
C ALA A 236 -20.13 -5.46 -14.26
N THR A 237 -19.64 -6.53 -14.89
CA THR A 237 -20.25 -7.14 -16.09
C THR A 237 -21.34 -8.17 -15.77
N GLY A 238 -21.38 -8.69 -14.53
CA GLY A 238 -22.33 -9.71 -14.08
C GLY A 238 -23.60 -9.18 -13.40
N THR A 239 -23.51 -8.16 -12.54
CA THR A 239 -24.63 -7.74 -11.66
C THR A 239 -25.46 -6.57 -12.19
N ARG A 240 -25.01 -5.84 -13.22
CA ARG A 240 -25.80 -4.77 -13.87
C ARG A 240 -25.63 -4.80 -15.38
N ARG A 241 -26.32 -5.74 -16.05
CA ARG A 241 -26.50 -5.68 -17.51
C ARG A 241 -27.33 -4.45 -17.89
N ARG A 242 -26.68 -3.29 -18.04
CA ARG A 242 -27.23 -2.22 -18.87
C ARG A 242 -27.27 -2.74 -20.31
N PRO A 243 -28.34 -2.50 -21.09
CA PRO A 243 -28.51 -3.07 -22.42
C PRO A 243 -27.26 -2.88 -23.28
N TRP A 244 -26.57 -1.74 -23.18
CA TRP A 244 -25.45 -1.33 -24.04
C TRP A 244 -24.05 -1.76 -23.55
N SER A 245 -23.94 -2.47 -22.41
CA SER A 245 -22.65 -2.81 -21.78
C SER A 245 -21.77 -3.75 -22.62
N PHE A 246 -22.36 -4.48 -23.57
CA PHE A 246 -21.65 -5.33 -24.53
C PHE A 246 -20.87 -4.54 -25.59
N LEU A 247 -21.02 -3.21 -25.70
CA LEU A 247 -20.28 -2.36 -26.66
C LEU A 247 -18.91 -1.91 -26.14
N LEU A 248 -18.59 -2.15 -24.86
CA LEU A 248 -17.30 -1.79 -24.27
C LEU A 248 -16.35 -3.01 -24.30
N PRO A 249 -15.22 -2.97 -25.01
CA PRO A 249 -14.21 -4.03 -25.00
C PRO A 249 -13.43 -4.07 -23.67
N GLN A 250 -14.13 -4.36 -22.57
CA GLN A 250 -13.61 -4.43 -21.20
C GLN A 250 -12.55 -5.53 -21.02
N GLU A 251 -12.64 -6.60 -21.80
CA GLU A 251 -11.71 -7.75 -21.76
C GLU A 251 -10.33 -7.42 -22.32
N VAL A 252 -10.30 -6.72 -23.45
CA VAL A 252 -9.07 -6.24 -24.07
C VAL A 252 -8.38 -5.26 -23.10
N LEU A 253 -9.16 -4.38 -22.48
CA LEU A 253 -8.65 -3.45 -21.47
C LEU A 253 -8.04 -4.16 -20.26
N ASN A 254 -8.70 -5.21 -19.74
CA ASN A 254 -8.19 -5.97 -18.60
C ASN A 254 -6.97 -6.84 -18.90
N ARG A 255 -6.96 -7.56 -20.04
CA ARG A 255 -5.80 -8.37 -20.43
C ARG A 255 -4.57 -7.48 -20.62
N HIS A 256 -4.77 -6.30 -21.20
CA HIS A 256 -3.72 -5.30 -21.33
C HIS A 256 -3.27 -4.77 -19.97
N TYR A 257 -4.19 -4.54 -19.04
CA TYR A 257 -3.88 -4.09 -17.68
C TYR A 257 -3.07 -5.12 -16.89
N ARG A 258 -3.48 -6.40 -16.88
CA ARG A 258 -2.72 -7.47 -16.21
C ARG A 258 -1.32 -7.64 -16.79
N SER A 259 -1.22 -7.73 -18.12
CA SER A 259 0.08 -7.86 -18.79
C SER A 259 0.97 -6.65 -18.49
N TYR A 260 0.40 -5.45 -18.42
CA TYR A 260 1.09 -4.25 -18.01
C TYR A 260 1.63 -4.36 -16.58
N LEU A 261 0.79 -4.69 -15.59
CA LEU A 261 1.20 -4.84 -14.19
C LEU A 261 2.27 -5.94 -14.01
N GLU A 262 2.16 -7.06 -14.72
CA GLU A 262 3.17 -8.12 -14.69
C GLU A 262 4.53 -7.66 -15.25
N LYS A 263 4.54 -6.83 -16.28
CA LYS A 263 5.77 -6.23 -16.82
C LYS A 263 6.38 -5.23 -15.83
N VAL A 264 5.55 -4.35 -15.25
CA VAL A 264 6.00 -3.40 -14.22
C VAL A 264 6.56 -4.16 -13.01
N ALA A 265 5.88 -5.22 -12.57
CA ALA A 265 6.33 -6.06 -11.45
C ALA A 265 7.67 -6.74 -11.70
N LYS A 266 8.00 -7.06 -12.96
CA LYS A 266 9.31 -7.61 -13.34
C LYS A 266 10.39 -6.54 -13.43
N GLU A 267 10.05 -5.35 -13.93
CA GLU A 267 10.97 -4.21 -14.02
C GLU A 267 11.35 -3.68 -12.63
N GLN A 268 10.37 -3.56 -11.74
CA GLN A 268 10.50 -2.89 -10.44
C GLN A 268 10.82 -3.86 -9.30
N VAL A 269 11.56 -4.94 -9.59
CA VAL A 269 12.09 -5.86 -8.58
C VAL A 269 13.31 -5.24 -7.91
N GLY A 270 13.36 -5.29 -6.58
CA GLY A 270 14.51 -4.79 -5.81
C GLY A 270 14.46 -3.29 -5.55
N PRO A 271 15.60 -2.62 -5.36
CA PRO A 271 15.68 -1.21 -5.02
C PRO A 271 15.03 -0.30 -6.07
N TYR A 272 14.45 0.80 -5.62
CA TYR A 272 13.91 1.83 -6.50
C TYR A 272 15.05 2.55 -7.24
N VAL A 273 14.94 2.56 -8.56
CA VAL A 273 15.90 3.19 -9.49
C VAL A 273 15.23 4.24 -10.39
N GLY A 274 14.00 4.63 -10.05
CA GLY A 274 13.19 5.56 -10.83
C GLY A 274 11.81 5.01 -11.19
N PRO A 275 10.97 5.83 -11.84
CA PRO A 275 9.66 5.42 -12.29
C PRO A 275 9.74 4.31 -13.34
N SER A 276 8.66 3.54 -13.48
CA SER A 276 8.55 2.48 -14.47
C SER A 276 8.62 3.01 -15.89
N HIS A 277 9.41 2.35 -16.74
CA HIS A 277 9.51 2.65 -18.17
C HIS A 277 8.53 1.84 -19.02
N VAL A 278 7.87 0.82 -18.46
CA VAL A 278 6.77 0.13 -19.15
C VAL A 278 5.68 1.14 -19.55
N PRO A 279 5.38 1.31 -20.85
CA PRO A 279 4.34 2.22 -21.29
C PRO A 279 2.95 1.69 -20.91
N PRO A 280 2.06 2.52 -20.37
CA PRO A 280 0.69 2.10 -20.10
C PRO A 280 -0.04 1.78 -21.42
N PRO A 281 -0.95 0.79 -21.43
CA PRO A 281 -1.72 0.45 -22.63
C PRO A 281 -2.62 1.61 -23.08
N LYS A 282 -2.96 1.67 -24.37
CA LYS A 282 -3.92 2.66 -24.88
C LYS A 282 -5.27 2.51 -24.17
N GLY A 283 -5.85 3.63 -23.72
CA GLY A 283 -7.10 3.62 -22.94
C GLY A 283 -6.90 3.27 -21.46
N PHE A 284 -5.66 3.23 -20.96
CA PHE A 284 -5.37 3.04 -19.54
C PHE A 284 -6.17 4.05 -18.70
N PRO A 285 -6.97 3.59 -17.73
CA PRO A 285 -7.79 4.50 -16.95
C PRO A 285 -6.91 5.47 -16.15
N SER A 286 -7.23 6.76 -16.21
CA SER A 286 -6.48 7.79 -15.47
C SER A 286 -6.47 7.55 -13.96
N PHE A 287 -7.49 6.87 -13.40
CA PHE A 287 -7.53 6.50 -11.98
C PHE A 287 -6.47 5.45 -11.59
N ALA A 288 -5.85 4.75 -12.55
CA ALA A 288 -4.76 3.80 -12.31
C ALA A 288 -3.37 4.46 -12.38
N ALA A 289 -3.27 5.76 -12.69
CA ALA A 289 -2.03 6.54 -12.57
C ALA A 289 -1.33 6.48 -11.19
N PRO A 290 -2.01 6.29 -10.04
CA PRO A 290 -1.37 6.04 -8.75
C PRO A 290 -0.46 4.80 -8.73
N VAL A 291 -0.68 3.80 -9.61
CA VAL A 291 0.24 2.66 -9.80
C VAL A 291 1.66 3.14 -10.09
N LEU A 292 1.81 4.17 -10.93
CA LEU A 292 3.10 4.69 -11.36
C LEU A 292 3.89 5.33 -10.21
N ARG A 293 3.21 5.90 -9.20
CA ARG A 293 3.85 6.51 -8.02
C ARG A 293 3.95 5.55 -6.84
N SER A 294 3.29 4.40 -6.91
CA SER A 294 3.18 3.49 -5.76
C SER A 294 4.52 2.90 -5.32
N ARG A 295 5.40 2.55 -6.27
CA ARG A 295 6.74 2.04 -5.95
C ARG A 295 7.54 3.03 -5.10
N LEU A 296 7.44 4.32 -5.40
CA LEU A 296 8.11 5.38 -4.65
C LEU A 296 7.62 5.42 -3.19
N SER A 297 6.32 5.33 -2.96
CA SER A 297 5.76 5.26 -1.60
C SER A 297 6.26 4.03 -0.85
N VAL A 298 6.34 2.88 -1.53
CA VAL A 298 6.89 1.64 -0.95
C VAL A 298 8.34 1.84 -0.56
N ALA A 299 9.16 2.38 -1.46
CA ALA A 299 10.59 2.60 -1.23
C ALA A 299 10.85 3.54 -0.06
N ARG A 300 10.03 4.61 0.08
CA ARG A 300 10.11 5.52 1.22
C ARG A 300 9.85 4.81 2.54
N SER A 301 8.81 3.98 2.61
CA SER A 301 8.50 3.22 3.84
C SER A 301 9.59 2.18 4.13
N GLU A 302 10.07 1.45 3.12
CA GLU A 302 11.21 0.53 3.25
C GLU A 302 12.45 1.24 3.79
N ALA A 303 12.76 2.44 3.27
CA ALA A 303 13.94 3.21 3.68
C ALA A 303 13.81 3.68 5.12
N THR A 304 12.66 4.21 5.52
CA THR A 304 12.40 4.63 6.91
C THR A 304 12.55 3.46 7.88
N LEU A 305 12.00 2.27 7.57
CA LEU A 305 12.15 1.12 8.47
C LEU A 305 13.60 0.61 8.52
N ALA A 306 14.33 0.63 7.40
CA ALA A 306 15.74 0.29 7.37
C ALA A 306 16.59 1.25 8.23
N LEU A 307 16.29 2.56 8.17
CA LEU A 307 16.93 3.56 9.01
C LEU A 307 16.65 3.32 10.50
N ILE A 308 15.40 3.02 10.87
CA ILE A 308 15.06 2.69 12.27
C ILE A 308 15.82 1.44 12.74
N GLN A 309 15.84 0.38 11.92
CA GLN A 309 16.54 -0.85 12.28
C GLN A 309 18.03 -0.62 12.52
N VAL A 310 18.69 0.13 11.62
CA VAL A 310 20.12 0.45 11.75
C VAL A 310 20.37 1.38 12.94
N GLU A 311 19.51 2.37 13.19
CA GLU A 311 19.65 3.26 14.35
C GLU A 311 19.51 2.51 15.68
N VAL A 312 18.55 1.58 15.79
CA VAL A 312 18.41 0.71 16.97
C VAL A 312 19.70 -0.09 17.19
N ALA A 313 20.26 -0.69 16.13
CA ALA A 313 21.51 -1.44 16.20
C ALA A 313 22.71 -0.56 16.62
N LEU A 314 22.84 0.64 16.05
CA LEU A 314 23.87 1.62 16.43
C LEU A 314 23.78 1.99 17.90
N ARG A 315 22.57 2.21 18.42
CA ARG A 315 22.35 2.57 19.84
C ARG A 315 22.67 1.40 20.77
N ARG A 316 22.32 0.17 20.38
CA ARG A 316 22.73 -1.04 21.11
C ARG A 316 24.26 -1.17 21.14
N TYR A 317 24.93 -0.98 20.00
CA TYR A 317 26.39 -1.00 19.92
C TYR A 317 27.01 0.05 20.87
N LYS A 318 26.49 1.28 20.87
CA LYS A 318 26.97 2.35 21.75
C LYS A 318 26.76 2.02 23.23
N ALA A 319 25.64 1.39 23.59
CA ALA A 319 25.38 0.99 24.97
C ALA A 319 26.43 0.00 25.49
N ASP A 320 26.92 -0.90 24.63
CA ASP A 320 27.90 -1.92 25.03
C ASP A 320 29.36 -1.43 24.93
N HIS A 321 29.66 -0.51 24.01
CA HIS A 321 31.04 -0.08 23.69
C HIS A 321 31.39 1.36 24.11
N GLY A 322 30.41 2.16 24.54
CA GLY A 322 30.58 3.57 24.92
C GLY A 322 30.70 4.56 23.74
N GLY A 323 30.71 4.08 22.50
CA GLY A 323 30.77 4.90 21.27
C GLY A 323 30.12 4.19 20.09
N TYR A 324 29.76 4.93 19.05
CA TYR A 324 29.23 4.38 17.80
C TYR A 324 30.37 3.76 16.96
N PRO A 325 30.08 2.75 16.11
CA PRO A 325 31.11 2.09 15.31
C PRO A 325 31.65 3.02 14.21
N ASP A 326 32.86 2.74 13.72
CA ASP A 326 33.45 3.49 12.60
C ASP A 326 32.74 3.20 11.27
N ARG A 327 32.18 1.98 11.14
CA ARG A 327 31.47 1.51 9.94
C ARG A 327 30.33 0.56 10.29
N LEU A 328 29.28 0.54 9.47
CA LEU A 328 28.10 -0.31 9.69
C LEU A 328 28.41 -1.80 9.74
N SER A 329 29.47 -2.28 9.08
CA SER A 329 29.83 -3.71 9.10
C SER A 329 30.22 -4.22 10.50
N GLN A 330 30.56 -3.34 11.45
CA GLN A 330 30.82 -3.72 12.84
C GLN A 330 29.55 -4.05 13.63
N LEU A 331 28.36 -3.79 13.08
CA LEU A 331 27.09 -4.19 13.69
C LEU A 331 26.81 -5.69 13.51
N LYS A 332 27.51 -6.36 12.60
CA LYS A 332 27.37 -7.80 12.34
C LYS A 332 28.33 -8.62 13.22
N PRO A 333 27.92 -9.81 13.68
CA PRO A 333 26.57 -10.38 13.62
C PRO A 333 25.69 -10.00 14.83
N ASP A 334 26.24 -9.34 15.85
CA ASP A 334 25.64 -9.27 17.20
C ASP A 334 24.44 -8.31 17.32
N TYR A 335 24.41 -7.27 16.48
CA TYR A 335 23.35 -6.26 16.50
C TYR A 335 22.43 -6.37 15.28
N LEU A 336 22.96 -6.85 14.15
CA LEU A 336 22.23 -7.13 12.92
C LEU A 336 22.76 -8.42 12.28
N SER A 337 21.83 -9.27 11.82
CA SER A 337 22.17 -10.43 10.99
C SER A 337 22.76 -10.03 9.64
N GLU A 338 22.16 -9.02 9.00
CA GLU A 338 22.62 -8.40 7.76
C GLU A 338 22.41 -6.89 7.81
N ILE A 339 23.27 -6.13 7.09
CA ILE A 339 23.08 -4.69 6.98
C ILE A 339 22.03 -4.42 5.89
N PRO A 340 20.92 -3.72 6.21
CA PRO A 340 19.93 -3.36 5.21
C PRO A 340 20.54 -2.56 4.06
N VAL A 341 20.18 -2.94 2.85
CA VAL A 341 20.48 -2.17 1.64
C VAL A 341 19.53 -0.97 1.60
N ASP A 342 20.03 0.18 1.13
CA ASP A 342 19.21 1.34 0.84
C ASP A 342 18.18 1.01 -0.25
N PRO A 343 16.86 1.10 0.05
CA PRO A 343 15.82 0.88 -0.95
C PRO A 343 15.87 1.86 -2.11
N PHE A 344 16.62 2.96 -2.01
CA PHE A 344 16.92 3.88 -3.10
C PHE A 344 18.32 3.62 -3.66
N GLY A 345 18.39 3.28 -4.95
CA GLY A 345 19.65 3.07 -5.66
C GLY A 345 20.41 1.78 -5.32
N GLY A 346 19.98 1.02 -4.30
CA GLY A 346 20.47 -0.34 -4.02
C GLY A 346 21.88 -0.41 -3.42
N LYS A 347 22.40 0.71 -2.93
CA LYS A 347 23.69 0.79 -2.23
C LYS A 347 23.47 0.68 -0.73
N GLN A 348 24.53 0.65 0.06
CA GLN A 348 24.39 0.72 1.52
C GLN A 348 23.88 2.11 1.96
N LEU A 349 23.05 2.14 3.01
CA LEU A 349 22.67 3.38 3.70
C LEU A 349 23.91 4.23 4.03
N ARG A 350 23.77 5.55 3.97
CA ARG A 350 24.86 6.46 4.27
C ARG A 350 25.00 6.63 5.76
N TYR A 351 26.18 6.32 6.27
CA TYR A 351 26.51 6.40 7.69
C TYR A 351 27.82 7.14 7.88
N ARG A 352 27.86 8.05 8.85
CA ARG A 352 29.05 8.78 9.25
C ARG A 352 29.05 9.00 10.76
N PRO A 353 30.01 8.44 11.53
CA PRO A 353 30.18 8.82 12.92
C PRO A 353 30.61 10.29 13.00
N THR A 354 30.09 11.01 13.99
CA THR A 354 30.40 12.42 14.25
C THR A 354 30.76 12.61 15.72
N LYS A 355 31.26 13.81 16.08
CA LYS A 355 31.66 14.15 17.47
C LYS A 355 32.52 13.06 18.12
N GLN A 356 33.60 12.65 17.44
CA GLN A 356 34.51 11.59 17.91
C GLN A 356 33.79 10.26 18.27
N GLY A 357 32.79 9.87 17.46
CA GLY A 357 32.04 8.63 17.66
C GLY A 357 30.91 8.73 18.70
N GLN A 358 30.60 9.93 19.20
CA GLN A 358 29.53 10.12 20.18
C GLN A 358 28.16 10.45 19.58
N ASP A 359 28.13 10.78 18.29
CA ASP A 359 26.93 11.03 17.49
C ASP A 359 27.15 10.46 16.09
N PHE A 360 26.12 10.49 15.24
CA PHE A 360 26.22 9.98 13.89
C PHE A 360 25.21 10.66 12.96
N LEU A 361 25.54 10.65 11.67
CA LEU A 361 24.63 10.93 10.58
C LEU A 361 24.28 9.59 9.90
N LEU A 362 22.99 9.31 9.75
CA LEU A 362 22.47 8.13 9.07
C LEU A 362 21.33 8.55 8.14
N TYR A 363 21.39 8.19 6.86
CA TYR A 363 20.38 8.57 5.88
C TYR A 363 20.32 7.63 4.67
N SER A 364 19.18 7.65 3.98
CA SER A 364 19.00 7.08 2.64
C SER A 364 19.13 8.19 1.61
N VAL A 365 19.66 7.88 0.42
CA VAL A 365 19.80 8.86 -0.69
C VAL A 365 18.46 9.32 -1.26
N GLY A 366 17.38 8.62 -0.93
CA GLY A 366 16.03 9.09 -1.22
C GLY A 366 15.64 9.11 -2.71
N PRO A 367 14.48 9.72 -3.00
CA PRO A 367 13.80 9.63 -4.29
C PRO A 367 14.53 10.17 -5.52
N ASN A 368 15.39 11.19 -5.33
CA ASN A 368 16.17 11.81 -6.40
C ASN A 368 17.41 10.98 -6.80
N LEU A 369 17.71 9.92 -6.04
CA LEU A 369 18.84 9.00 -6.21
C LEU A 369 20.21 9.71 -6.16
N GLN A 370 20.25 10.90 -5.57
CA GLN A 370 21.43 11.74 -5.44
C GLN A 370 21.77 11.88 -3.96
N ASP A 371 23.06 11.86 -3.64
CA ASP A 371 23.52 12.00 -2.27
C ASP A 371 23.60 13.49 -1.93
N ASP A 372 22.64 14.00 -1.17
CA ASP A 372 22.56 15.41 -0.80
C ASP A 372 23.36 15.72 0.49
N GLY A 373 24.08 14.74 1.02
CA GLY A 373 24.94 14.84 2.20
C GLY A 373 24.20 14.75 3.53
N GLY A 374 23.02 14.15 3.56
CA GLY A 374 22.13 14.04 4.72
C GLY A 374 21.38 15.33 5.04
N ARG A 375 21.13 16.17 4.03
CA ARG A 375 20.43 17.46 4.21
C ARG A 375 18.96 17.29 3.86
N LEU A 376 18.08 17.68 4.79
CA LEU A 376 16.65 17.75 4.53
C LEU A 376 16.40 18.83 3.46
N GLU A 377 15.91 18.41 2.30
CA GLU A 377 15.44 19.33 1.27
C GLU A 377 14.19 20.07 1.78
N LYS A 378 14.14 21.40 1.57
CA LYS A 378 12.95 22.18 1.93
C LYS A 378 11.76 21.68 1.11
N TRP A 379 10.64 21.43 1.77
CA TRP A 379 9.40 21.02 1.13
C TRP A 379 9.02 21.97 -0.02
N SER A 380 8.95 21.45 -1.24
CA SER A 380 8.70 22.21 -2.47
C SER A 380 7.22 22.24 -2.89
N GLY A 381 6.30 21.82 -2.03
CA GLY A 381 4.87 21.74 -2.37
C GLY A 381 4.44 20.42 -3.01
N GLU A 382 5.35 19.68 -3.65
CA GLU A 382 4.98 18.50 -4.45
C GLU A 382 5.49 17.15 -3.89
N THR A 383 6.64 17.10 -3.21
CA THR A 383 7.12 16.01 -2.31
C THR A 383 8.59 16.28 -1.95
N THR A 384 9.07 15.85 -0.79
CA THR A 384 10.52 15.83 -0.49
C THR A 384 11.22 14.83 -1.42
N GLN A 385 12.16 15.30 -2.24
CA GLN A 385 12.85 14.46 -3.22
C GLN A 385 14.27 14.09 -2.80
N GLY A 386 14.88 14.82 -1.88
CA GLY A 386 16.22 14.53 -1.34
C GLY A 386 16.29 13.42 -0.30
N ASP A 387 17.42 13.40 0.39
CA ASP A 387 17.77 12.41 1.41
C ASP A 387 16.68 12.21 2.49
N ILE A 388 16.55 10.97 2.95
CA ILE A 388 15.60 10.58 4.00
C ILE A 388 16.36 10.34 5.30
N LEU A 389 15.92 11.01 6.38
CA LEU A 389 16.44 10.89 7.73
C LEU A 389 15.29 10.67 8.72
N LEU A 390 15.59 10.07 9.86
CA LEU A 390 14.64 10.03 10.97
C LEU A 390 14.53 11.42 11.62
N GLU A 391 13.30 11.84 11.88
CA GLU A 391 13.03 13.05 12.66
C GLU A 391 13.50 12.83 14.11
N ARG A 392 14.25 13.79 14.65
CA ARG A 392 14.83 13.73 16.00
C ARG A 392 14.18 14.75 16.94
#